data_AF-A0A2T3MWQ4-F1
#
_entry.id   AF-A0A2T3MWQ4-F1
#
_cell.length_a   1.000
_cell.length_b   1.000
_cell.length_c   1.000
_cell.angle_alpha   90.00
_cell.angle_beta   90.00
_cell.angle_gamma   90.00
#
_symmetry.space_group_name_H-M   'P 1'
#
loop_
_entity.id
_entity.type
_entity.pdbx_description
1 polymer ?
#
loop_
_entity_poly.entity_id
_entity_poly.type
_entity_poly.pdbx_seq_one_letter_code
_entity_poly.pdbx_strand_id
1 'polypeptide(L)'
;MRSEGKFYDDKNFPRGFNRSGDFTINEADTLENFGRTMKALYEGQITPVEESEVNFIKEITGQQEVTSHYARCWVKYLNKTQNKSITYTLCNTQRNSNESYGESDVEFD
;
A
#
# COMPACT_ATOMS: atom_id res chain seq x y z
N MET A 1 13.38 18.02 3.78
CA MET A 1 13.60 16.55 3.80
C MET A 1 14.59 16.20 2.70
N ARG A 2 15.58 15.35 2.96
CA ARG A 2 16.62 15.01 1.97
C ARG A 2 16.21 13.84 1.07
N SER A 3 16.58 13.87 -0.21
CA SER A 3 16.34 12.77 -1.16
C SER A 3 17.65 11.99 -1.42
N GLU A 4 17.71 10.76 -0.90
CA GLU A 4 18.86 9.81 -1.08
C GLU A 4 18.70 8.93 -2.34
N GLY A 5 17.88 9.38 -3.29
CA GLY A 5 17.57 8.68 -4.54
C GLY A 5 16.26 7.92 -4.52
N LYS A 6 15.90 7.40 -5.70
CA LYS A 6 14.57 6.84 -5.95
C LYS A 6 14.33 5.56 -5.14
N PHE A 7 13.22 5.53 -4.41
CA PHE A 7 12.72 4.39 -3.67
C PHE A 7 11.69 3.63 -4.49
N TYR A 8 11.91 2.34 -4.64
CA TYR A 8 11.00 1.45 -5.34
C TYR A 8 10.68 0.26 -4.43
N ASP A 9 9.40 0.05 -4.17
CA ASP A 9 8.92 -1.12 -3.43
C ASP A 9 8.24 -2.09 -4.39
N ASP A 10 9.05 -2.82 -5.15
CA ASP A 10 8.57 -3.79 -6.15
C ASP A 10 7.82 -4.98 -5.51
N LYS A 11 8.07 -5.25 -4.23
CA LYS A 11 7.41 -6.32 -3.47
C LYS A 11 5.93 -6.05 -3.25
N ASN A 12 5.57 -4.83 -2.84
CA ASN A 12 4.18 -4.47 -2.59
C ASN A 12 3.55 -3.77 -3.81
N PHE A 13 4.37 -3.11 -4.62
CA PHE A 13 3.97 -2.35 -5.80
C PHE A 13 4.83 -2.70 -7.01
N PRO A 14 4.64 -3.89 -7.63
CA PRO A 14 5.41 -4.34 -8.79
C PRO A 14 5.25 -3.47 -10.04
N ARG A 15 4.25 -2.57 -10.03
CA ARG A 15 4.03 -1.58 -11.10
C ARG A 15 4.44 -0.15 -10.69
N GLY A 16 4.95 0.04 -9.46
CA GLY A 16 5.30 1.33 -8.87
C GLY A 16 4.11 2.09 -8.27
N PHE A 17 4.39 3.00 -7.33
CA PHE A 17 3.39 3.76 -6.56
C PHE A 17 2.38 4.50 -7.43
N ASN A 18 2.84 5.05 -8.55
CA ASN A 18 2.02 5.85 -9.47
C ASN A 18 0.96 5.01 -10.23
N ARG A 19 1.17 3.69 -10.35
CA ARG A 19 0.22 2.77 -11.03
C ARG A 19 -0.61 1.93 -10.05
N SER A 20 -0.36 2.04 -8.75
CA SER A 20 -1.10 1.29 -7.73
C SER A 20 -2.53 1.80 -7.53
N GLY A 21 -2.78 3.09 -7.82
CA GLY A 21 -4.08 3.73 -7.59
C GLY A 21 -4.37 4.07 -6.11
N ASP A 22 -3.50 3.68 -5.18
CA ASP A 22 -3.61 3.97 -3.74
C ASP A 22 -3.06 5.35 -3.36
N PHE A 23 -2.20 5.92 -4.20
CA PHE A 23 -1.51 7.18 -3.98
C PHE A 23 -1.83 8.14 -5.11
N THR A 24 -1.98 9.42 -4.79
CA THR A 24 -1.98 10.48 -5.78
C THR A 24 -0.59 10.65 -6.39
N ILE A 25 -0.51 11.33 -7.54
CA ILE A 25 0.75 11.55 -8.26
C ILE A 25 1.80 12.23 -7.35
N ASN A 26 1.40 13.22 -6.54
CA ASN A 26 2.28 13.91 -5.62
C ASN A 26 2.76 13.02 -4.45
N GLU A 27 1.86 12.19 -3.91
CA GLU A 27 2.23 11.23 -2.86
C GLU A 27 3.21 10.17 -3.40
N ALA A 28 2.96 9.69 -4.63
CA ALA A 28 3.84 8.74 -5.31
C ALA A 28 5.22 9.34 -5.55
N ASP A 29 5.32 10.56 -6.09
CA ASP A 29 6.60 11.26 -6.27
C ASP A 29 7.33 11.50 -4.94
N THR A 30 6.58 11.81 -3.88
CA THR A 30 7.15 11.98 -2.54
C THR A 30 7.74 10.68 -2.01
N LEU A 31 7.01 9.56 -2.15
CA LEU A 31 7.51 8.24 -1.76
C LEU A 31 8.69 7.79 -2.63
N GLU A 32 8.66 8.08 -3.94
CA GLU A 32 9.78 7.77 -4.82
C GLU A 32 11.02 8.59 -4.46
N ASN A 33 10.92 9.91 -4.27
CA ASN A 33 12.09 10.76 -4.03
C ASN A 33 12.61 10.71 -2.58
N PHE A 34 11.72 10.58 -1.60
CA PHE A 34 12.07 10.66 -0.17
C PHE A 34 11.88 9.34 0.58
N GLY A 35 11.38 8.27 -0.06
CA GLY A 35 11.08 6.99 0.59
C GLY A 35 12.29 6.32 1.24
N ARG A 36 13.48 6.43 0.63
CA ARG A 36 14.73 5.91 1.23
C ARG A 36 15.05 6.60 2.55
N THR A 37 15.00 7.93 2.54
CA THR A 37 15.26 8.76 3.71
C THR A 37 14.21 8.52 4.79
N MET A 38 12.92 8.50 4.43
CA MET A 38 11.82 8.20 5.34
C MET A 38 12.01 6.83 6.01
N LYS A 39 12.37 5.80 5.24
CA LYS A 39 12.65 4.46 5.75
C LYS A 39 13.84 4.45 6.71
N ALA A 40 14.95 5.08 6.30
CA ALA A 40 16.15 5.14 7.11
C ALA A 40 15.95 5.92 8.43
N LEU A 41 15.17 7.01 8.41
CA LEU A 41 14.76 7.73 9.61
C LEU A 41 13.87 6.87 10.51
N TYR A 42 12.88 6.18 9.92
CA TYR A 42 11.98 5.28 10.66
C TYR A 42 12.73 4.10 11.30
N GLU A 43 13.72 3.52 10.61
CA GLU A 43 14.57 2.45 11.13
C GLU A 43 15.68 2.96 12.08
N GLY A 44 15.85 4.29 12.24
CA GLY A 44 16.91 4.89 13.04
C GLY A 44 18.32 4.73 12.43
N GLN A 45 18.42 4.43 11.13
CA GLN A 45 19.68 4.32 10.39
C GLN A 45 20.34 5.67 10.15
N ILE A 46 19.53 6.73 10.02
CA ILE A 46 20.00 8.10 9.88
C ILE A 46 19.35 8.99 10.94
N THR A 47 20.09 9.99 11.42
CA THR A 47 19.57 10.98 12.35
C THR A 47 18.88 12.12 11.60
N PRO A 48 17.71 12.58 12.07
CA PRO A 48 17.04 13.74 11.48
C PRO A 48 17.94 14.97 11.60
N VAL A 49 18.15 15.67 10.49
CA VAL A 49 19.00 16.88 10.46
C VAL A 49 18.13 18.14 10.42
N GLU A 50 16.98 18.05 9.75
CA GLU A 50 16.06 19.15 9.56
C GLU A 50 14.85 19.07 10.52
N GLU A 51 14.29 20.21 10.92
CA GLU A 51 13.07 20.25 11.75
C GLU A 51 11.90 19.48 11.12
N SER A 52 11.80 19.49 9.80
CA SER A 52 10.78 18.70 9.07
C SER A 52 10.95 17.19 9.29
N GLU A 53 12.20 16.71 9.40
CA GLU A 53 12.50 15.29 9.64
C GLU A 53 12.28 14.92 11.12
N VAL A 54 12.60 15.84 12.04
CA VAL A 54 12.30 15.66 13.47
C VAL A 54 10.79 15.58 13.69
N ASN A 55 10.02 16.49 13.09
CA ASN A 55 8.57 16.48 13.18
C ASN A 55 8.01 15.21 12.55
N PHE A 56 8.51 14.81 11.38
CA PHE A 56 8.15 13.54 10.76
C PHE A 56 8.30 12.39 11.75
N ILE A 57 9.47 12.21 12.39
CA ILE A 57 9.70 11.13 13.37
C ILE A 57 8.71 11.19 14.54
N LYS A 58 8.42 12.39 15.07
CA LYS A 58 7.42 12.54 16.13
C LYS A 58 6.03 12.12 15.67
N GLU A 59 5.66 12.47 14.44
CA GLU A 59 4.37 12.10 13.82
C GLU A 59 4.27 10.59 13.59
N ILE A 60 5.30 9.94 13.04
CA ILE A 60 5.30 8.47 12.80
C ILE A 60 5.41 7.65 14.09
N THR A 61 5.99 8.21 15.16
CA THR A 61 6.09 7.57 16.48
C THR A 61 4.79 7.77 17.30
N GLY A 62 3.85 8.59 16.83
CA GLY A 62 2.60 8.90 17.54
C GLY A 62 2.77 9.91 18.68
N GLN A 63 3.87 10.65 18.71
CA GLN A 63 4.08 11.76 19.65
C GLN A 63 3.35 13.05 19.22
N GLN A 64 3.00 13.17 17.94
CA GLN A 64 2.32 14.34 17.37
C GLN A 64 1.31 13.94 16.29
N GLU A 65 0.29 14.77 16.07
CA GLU A 65 -0.67 14.58 14.98
C GLU A 65 -0.02 14.73 13.59
N VAL A 66 -0.39 13.80 12.69
CA VAL A 66 0.14 13.72 11.32
C VAL A 66 -0.39 14.88 10.47
N THR A 67 0.38 15.96 10.46
CA THR A 67 0.10 17.21 9.77
C THR A 67 0.95 17.36 8.51
N SER A 68 2.15 16.80 8.52
CA SER A 68 3.09 16.87 7.41
C SER A 68 2.69 15.94 6.26
N HIS A 69 2.81 16.45 5.03
CA HIS A 69 2.51 15.67 3.81
C HIS A 69 3.35 14.38 3.75
N TYR A 70 4.64 14.48 4.13
CA TYR A 70 5.57 13.35 4.17
C TYR A 70 5.11 12.27 5.16
N ALA A 71 4.71 12.69 6.36
CA ALA A 71 4.25 11.78 7.41
C ALA A 71 2.96 11.06 6.99
N ARG A 72 2.00 11.77 6.38
CA ARG A 72 0.78 11.16 5.84
C ARG A 72 1.08 10.12 4.76
N CYS A 73 1.95 10.44 3.81
CA CYS A 73 2.37 9.50 2.76
C CYS A 73 2.98 8.23 3.36
N TRP A 74 3.90 8.39 4.32
CA TRP A 74 4.61 7.27 4.93
C TRP A 74 3.68 6.38 5.75
N VAL A 75 2.80 6.97 6.57
CA VAL A 75 1.80 6.21 7.34
C VAL A 75 0.88 5.42 6.42
N LYS A 76 0.47 6.01 5.30
CA LYS A 76 -0.35 5.33 4.28
C LYS A 76 0.40 4.15 3.65
N TYR A 77 1.67 4.35 3.29
CA TYR A 77 2.54 3.30 2.77
C TYR A 77 2.75 2.17 3.80
N LEU A 78 3.02 2.50 5.06
CA LEU A 78 3.15 1.53 6.15
C LEU A 78 1.86 0.74 6.33
N ASN A 79 0.69 1.39 6.32
CA ASN A 79 -0.58 0.69 6.39
C ASN A 79 -0.72 -0.29 5.21
N LYS A 80 -0.44 0.12 3.98
CA LYS A 80 -0.60 -0.78 2.83
C LYS A 80 0.37 -1.97 2.84
N THR A 81 1.58 -1.75 3.34
CA THR A 81 2.68 -2.74 3.36
C THR A 81 2.63 -3.65 4.60
N GLN A 82 2.22 -3.12 5.76
CA GLN A 82 2.16 -3.85 7.04
C GLN A 82 0.81 -4.53 7.29
N ASN A 83 -0.29 -4.08 6.67
CA ASN A 83 -1.56 -4.81 6.71
C ASN A 83 -1.46 -6.06 5.80
N LYS A 84 -0.70 -7.07 6.26
CA LYS A 84 -0.87 -8.44 5.78
C LYS A 84 -2.29 -8.84 6.11
N SER A 85 -3.15 -8.88 5.08
CA SER A 85 -4.48 -9.44 5.16
C SER A 85 -4.42 -10.79 5.87
N ILE A 86 -5.00 -10.90 7.06
CA ILE A 86 -5.28 -12.19 7.67
C ILE A 86 -6.38 -12.80 6.80
N THR A 87 -5.97 -13.54 5.77
CA THR A 87 -6.88 -14.33 4.96
C THR A 87 -7.36 -15.48 5.82
N TYR A 88 -8.57 -15.38 6.35
CA TYR A 88 -9.30 -16.53 6.88
C TYR A 88 -9.66 -17.41 5.68
N THR A 89 -8.94 -18.51 5.48
CA THR A 89 -9.33 -19.54 4.52
C THR A 89 -10.64 -20.16 4.99
N LEU A 90 -11.78 -19.67 4.48
CA LEU A 90 -13.06 -20.35 4.63
C LEU A 90 -13.05 -21.56 3.70
N CYS A 91 -13.12 -22.74 4.29
CA CYS A 91 -13.15 -24.03 3.61
C CYS A 91 -14.26 -24.04 2.55
N ASN A 92 -13.86 -24.15 1.27
CA ASN A 92 -14.79 -24.26 0.16
C ASN A 92 -15.37 -25.68 0.12
N THR A 93 -16.45 -25.93 0.87
CA THR A 93 -17.22 -27.16 0.70
C THR A 93 -17.88 -27.15 -0.68
N GLN A 94 -17.44 -28.06 -1.54
CA GLN A 94 -18.02 -28.32 -2.85
C GLN A 94 -19.48 -28.77 -2.65
N ARG A 95 -20.45 -28.03 -3.21
CA ARG A 95 -21.73 -28.60 -3.58
C ARG A 95 -21.82 -28.67 -5.09
N ASN A 96 -21.78 -29.90 -5.57
CA ASN A 96 -21.80 -30.32 -6.95
C ASN A 96 -23.07 -29.84 -7.65
N SER A 97 -22.92 -29.13 -8.77
CA SER A 97 -23.98 -28.71 -9.68
C SER A 97 -24.42 -29.89 -10.53
N ASN A 98 -25.72 -30.20 -10.60
CA ASN A 98 -26.26 -30.97 -11.73
C ASN A 98 -27.75 -30.67 -11.94
N GLU A 99 -28.07 -29.47 -12.42
CA GLU A 99 -29.34 -29.19 -13.12
C GLU A 99 -29.03 -29.16 -14.62
N SER A 100 -29.39 -30.26 -15.30
CA SER A 100 -29.27 -30.41 -16.74
C SER A 100 -30.60 -29.98 -17.38
N TYR A 101 -30.62 -28.77 -17.94
CA TYR A 101 -31.65 -28.34 -18.90
C TYR A 101 -31.47 -29.14 -20.20
N GLY A 102 -32.43 -30.01 -20.52
CA GLY A 102 -32.57 -30.66 -21.82
C GLY A 102 -33.68 -29.96 -22.62
N GLU A 103 -33.26 -29.11 -23.54
CA GLU A 103 -34.03 -28.54 -24.66
C GLU A 103 -34.33 -29.61 -25.74
N SER A 104 -35.21 -29.28 -26.70
CA SER A 104 -35.66 -29.97 -27.94
C SER A 104 -36.92 -30.87 -27.78
N ASP A 105 -37.92 -30.85 -28.66
CA ASP A 105 -38.02 -30.36 -30.03
C ASP A 105 -39.50 -30.09 -30.39
N VAL A 106 -39.74 -29.13 -31.28
CA VAL A 106 -41.04 -28.85 -31.91
C VAL A 106 -41.34 -29.90 -32.98
N GLU A 107 -42.56 -30.45 -33.08
CA GLU A 107 -43.12 -31.01 -34.33
C GLU A 107 -44.66 -31.14 -34.26
N PHE A 108 -45.23 -31.11 -35.46
CA PHE A 108 -46.58 -30.73 -35.88
C PHE A 108 -47.42 -31.96 -36.25
N ASP A 109 -48.74 -31.93 -36.00
CA ASP A 109 -49.77 -32.54 -36.85
C ASP A 109 -51.04 -31.69 -36.81
#